data_AF-A0A969B013-F1
#
_entry.id   AF-A0A969B013-F1
#
_cell.length_a   1.000
_cell.length_b   1.000
_cell.length_c   1.000
_cell.angle_alpha   90.00
_cell.angle_beta   90.00
_cell.angle_gamma   90.00
#
_symmetry.space_group_name_H-M   'P 1'
#
loop_
_entity.id
_entity.type
_entity.pdbx_description
1 polymer ?
#
loop_
_entity_poly.entity_id
_entity_poly.type
_entity_poly.pdbx_seq_one_letter_code
_entity_poly.pdbx_strand_id
1 'polypeptide(L)'
;MNNQIQHIENRGVKSSSVNRRDFLKSSGLLAAGMSLAPWSFGSTHQGMIDAAWPETGYNYLTPLFLLHSTGRLALGSAFIHSGIKHALTTDVRSIVPGNSFHLGALVPFAGVELLPALDKIKTDMNLGKLDQANTQKLALIIGAISHQSAMKHLENINSFDEKGISGNPECQVYQDAKVIRSYYSKGKTLDTKNQEDIKSLIGQMIPRTFIRFHTVMPDDADGAAWVMNTAKWRKQSDDYFGELARAIATPDSNKTRKYIENTHFMDGNDLILKRVSAFAKISEVSPEQAIQLMDPKSNGSVLASSLANAYRSVIAVNNYIAGTLQRSELENALTH
;
A
#
# COMPACT_ATOMS: atom_id res chain seq x y z
N MET A 1 51.80 35.67 5.43
CA MET A 1 50.61 35.07 6.05
C MET A 1 49.65 34.66 4.93
N ASN A 2 49.77 33.42 4.45
CA ASN A 2 48.91 32.85 3.41
C ASN A 2 48.01 31.81 4.08
N ASN A 3 46.73 32.11 4.20
CA ASN A 3 45.71 31.18 4.70
C ASN A 3 45.40 30.15 3.62
N GLN A 4 45.99 28.96 3.74
CA GLN A 4 45.54 27.78 3.03
C GLN A 4 44.23 27.29 3.68
N ILE A 5 43.11 27.61 3.05
CA ILE A 5 41.83 26.96 3.32
C ILE A 5 41.97 25.54 2.74
N GLN A 6 42.16 24.57 3.63
CA GLN A 6 42.04 23.16 3.27
C GLN A 6 40.59 22.90 2.85
N HIS A 7 40.37 22.78 1.55
CA HIS A 7 39.19 22.14 1.00
C HIS A 7 39.15 20.71 1.55
N ILE A 8 38.25 20.47 2.49
CA ILE A 8 37.82 19.11 2.84
C ILE A 8 37.13 18.60 1.58
N GLU A 9 37.89 17.88 0.76
CA GLU A 9 37.35 17.03 -0.29
C GLU A 9 36.40 16.05 0.40
N ASN A 10 35.11 16.32 0.24
CA ASN A 10 34.03 15.38 0.46
C ASN A 10 34.36 14.16 -0.43
N ARG A 11 35.10 13.20 0.12
CA ARG A 11 35.33 11.90 -0.50
C ARG A 11 33.96 11.30 -0.73
N GLY A 12 33.50 11.44 -1.96
CA GLY A 12 32.22 10.96 -2.42
C GLY A 12 32.12 9.48 -2.11
N VAL A 13 31.42 9.16 -1.03
CA VAL A 13 30.69 7.91 -0.92
C VAL A 13 29.85 7.90 -2.18
N LYS A 14 30.24 7.10 -3.17
CA LYS A 14 29.41 6.82 -4.35
C LYS A 14 28.06 6.41 -3.77
N SER A 15 27.13 7.37 -3.84
CA SER A 15 25.76 7.25 -3.37
C SER A 15 25.28 5.86 -3.74
N SER A 16 24.75 5.14 -2.75
CA SER A 16 24.11 3.83 -2.97
C SER A 16 23.27 3.89 -4.25
N SER A 17 23.28 2.80 -5.01
CA SER A 17 22.55 2.68 -6.28
C SER A 17 21.03 2.86 -6.14
N VAL A 18 20.56 2.98 -4.90
CA VAL A 18 19.20 3.27 -4.49
C VAL A 18 18.94 4.77 -4.65
N ASN A 19 17.95 5.16 -5.47
CA ASN A 19 17.49 6.54 -5.55
C ASN A 19 16.91 6.97 -4.18
N ARG A 20 17.74 7.58 -3.35
CA ARG A 20 17.41 7.97 -1.97
C ARG A 20 16.15 8.83 -1.88
N ARG A 21 15.87 9.69 -2.88
CA ARG A 21 14.66 10.53 -2.89
C ARG A 21 13.40 9.68 -3.09
N ASP A 22 13.41 8.78 -4.06
CA ASP A 22 12.25 7.92 -4.34
C ASP A 22 12.04 6.94 -3.19
N PHE A 23 13.12 6.37 -2.65
CA PHE A 23 13.06 5.58 -1.43
C PHE A 23 12.48 6.40 -0.28
N LEU A 24 12.94 7.63 -0.03
CA LEU A 24 12.43 8.44 1.09
C LEU A 24 10.96 8.80 0.93
N LYS A 25 10.50 9.11 -0.30
CA LYS A 25 9.07 9.35 -0.58
C LYS A 25 8.24 8.11 -0.32
N SER A 26 8.68 6.97 -0.83
CA SER A 26 8.04 5.69 -0.56
C SER A 26 8.08 5.35 0.91
N SER A 27 9.20 5.53 1.60
CA SER A 27 9.34 5.31 3.04
C SER A 27 8.41 6.22 3.85
N GLY A 28 8.09 7.43 3.37
CA GLY A 28 7.11 8.32 3.99
C GLY A 28 5.67 7.85 3.80
N LEU A 29 5.35 7.31 2.62
CA LEU A 29 4.05 6.69 2.31
C LEU A 29 3.87 5.37 3.06
N LEU A 30 4.92 4.56 3.10
CA LEU A 30 5.02 3.32 3.87
C LEU A 30 4.94 3.64 5.37
N ALA A 31 5.64 4.64 5.88
CA ALA A 31 5.52 5.06 7.28
C ALA A 31 4.13 5.60 7.66
N ALA A 32 3.35 6.13 6.69
CA ALA A 32 2.00 6.63 6.94
C ALA A 32 0.93 5.53 6.84
N GLY A 33 1.07 4.61 5.87
CA GLY A 33 0.16 3.50 5.64
C GLY A 33 0.47 2.24 6.44
N MET A 34 1.74 2.02 6.82
CA MET A 34 2.16 0.79 7.51
C MET A 34 2.02 0.85 9.04
N SER A 35 1.53 1.95 9.60
CA SER A 35 1.91 2.26 10.99
C SER A 35 0.84 2.88 11.86
N LEU A 36 -0.33 3.16 11.30
CA LEU A 36 -1.53 3.16 12.12
C LEU A 36 -1.92 1.70 12.30
N ALA A 37 -1.61 1.16 13.46
CA ALA A 37 -2.16 -0.13 13.82
C ALA A 37 -3.68 0.01 13.92
N PRO A 38 -4.48 -1.00 13.56
CA PRO A 38 -5.94 -0.91 13.59
C PRO A 38 -6.52 -0.37 14.92
N TRP A 39 -5.85 -0.64 16.06
CA TRP A 39 -6.24 -0.11 17.38
C TRP A 39 -6.17 1.43 17.51
N SER A 40 -5.48 2.15 16.61
CA SER A 40 -5.39 3.61 16.64
C SER A 40 -6.68 4.31 16.21
N PHE A 41 -7.63 3.57 15.63
CA PHE A 41 -8.91 4.10 15.14
C PHE A 41 -10.06 3.94 16.14
N GLY A 42 -9.77 3.59 17.39
CA GLY A 42 -10.69 3.79 18.52
C GLY A 42 -11.91 2.88 18.57
N SER A 43 -12.00 1.79 17.79
CA SER A 43 -13.12 0.84 17.95
C SER A 43 -12.86 -0.14 19.11
N THR A 44 -12.88 0.36 20.34
CA THR A 44 -13.32 -0.39 21.52
C THR A 44 -14.83 -0.65 21.43
N HIS A 45 -15.31 -1.23 20.34
CA HIS A 45 -16.58 -1.94 20.41
C HIS A 45 -16.32 -3.18 21.26
N GLN A 46 -16.78 -3.14 22.51
CA GLN A 46 -16.74 -4.25 23.46
C GLN A 46 -17.34 -5.56 22.89
N GLY A 47 -18.14 -5.51 21.82
CA GLY A 47 -18.63 -6.67 21.09
C GLY A 47 -17.68 -7.26 20.03
N MET A 48 -16.55 -6.60 19.74
CA MET A 48 -15.51 -7.10 18.83
C MET A 48 -14.21 -7.46 19.54
N ILE A 49 -14.14 -7.31 20.86
CA ILE A 49 -12.97 -7.76 21.66
C ILE A 49 -12.90 -9.29 21.68
N ASP A 50 -14.03 -10.00 21.50
CA ASP A 50 -14.08 -11.46 21.39
C ASP A 50 -13.95 -11.99 19.95
N ALA A 51 -14.12 -11.12 18.94
CA ALA A 51 -13.72 -11.46 17.59
C ALA A 51 -12.21 -11.25 17.53
N ALA A 52 -11.46 -12.33 17.34
CA ALA A 52 -10.02 -12.32 17.12
C ALA A 52 -9.66 -11.40 15.94
N TRP A 53 -9.61 -10.09 16.19
CA TRP A 53 -8.86 -9.15 15.39
C TRP A 53 -7.46 -9.71 15.39
N PRO A 54 -6.88 -10.06 14.22
CA PRO A 54 -5.58 -10.68 14.23
C PRO A 54 -4.68 -9.74 15.03
N GLU A 55 -4.08 -10.25 16.10
CA GLU A 55 -3.09 -9.54 16.93
C GLU A 55 -1.92 -8.98 16.09
N THR A 56 -1.95 -9.33 14.81
CA THR A 56 -1.04 -9.13 13.74
C THR A 56 -1.81 -8.75 12.47
N GLY A 57 -2.58 -7.66 12.52
CA GLY A 57 -2.87 -6.84 11.32
C GLY A 57 -1.54 -6.30 10.78
N TYR A 58 -0.73 -7.21 10.24
CA TYR A 58 0.61 -6.95 9.80
C TYR A 58 0.50 -6.04 8.58
N ASN A 59 0.96 -4.82 8.79
CA ASN A 59 1.02 -3.79 7.77
C ASN A 59 2.15 -4.09 6.78
N TYR A 60 1.96 -5.11 5.96
CA TYR A 60 2.90 -5.50 4.92
C TYR A 60 2.97 -4.48 3.80
N LEU A 61 4.09 -4.49 3.09
CA LEU A 61 4.36 -3.53 2.02
C LEU A 61 3.55 -3.82 0.77
N THR A 62 3.28 -5.09 0.47
CA THR A 62 2.64 -5.52 -0.77
C THR A 62 1.23 -4.93 -0.94
N PRO A 63 0.30 -5.00 0.05
CA PRO A 63 -1.01 -4.36 -0.07
C PRO A 63 -0.92 -2.83 -0.28
N LEU A 64 0.00 -2.16 0.42
CA LEU A 64 0.22 -0.72 0.25
C LEU A 64 0.80 -0.39 -1.12
N PHE A 65 1.72 -1.20 -1.62
CA PHE A 65 2.26 -1.08 -2.96
C PHE A 65 1.15 -1.23 -4.01
N LEU A 66 0.25 -2.19 -3.84
CA LEU A 66 -0.89 -2.40 -4.73
C LEU A 66 -1.82 -1.19 -4.76
N LEU A 67 -2.18 -0.66 -3.59
CA LEU A 67 -3.00 0.55 -3.50
C LEU A 67 -2.30 1.74 -4.13
N HIS A 68 -1.04 2.00 -3.75
CA HIS A 68 -0.28 3.10 -4.32
C HIS A 68 -0.23 3.03 -5.85
N SER A 69 0.06 1.85 -6.38
CA SER A 69 0.09 1.59 -7.82
C SER A 69 -1.27 1.77 -8.48
N THR A 70 -2.34 1.34 -7.82
CA THR A 70 -3.74 1.53 -8.25
C THR A 70 -4.08 3.02 -8.35
N GLY A 71 -3.77 3.80 -7.31
CA GLY A 71 -3.99 5.25 -7.31
C GLY A 71 -3.23 5.94 -8.43
N ARG A 72 -1.98 5.52 -8.71
CA ARG A 72 -1.19 6.06 -9.84
C ARG A 72 -1.79 5.73 -11.20
N LEU A 73 -2.25 4.50 -11.40
CA LEU A 73 -2.93 4.10 -12.63
C LEU A 73 -4.21 4.92 -12.83
N ALA A 74 -5.00 5.10 -11.78
CA ALA A 74 -6.23 5.89 -11.81
C ALA A 74 -5.98 7.39 -12.08
N LEU A 75 -4.95 7.98 -11.48
CA LEU A 75 -4.57 9.37 -11.74
C LEU A 75 -4.10 9.58 -13.19
N GLY A 76 -3.35 8.61 -13.72
CA GLY A 76 -2.90 8.63 -15.11
C GLY A 76 -4.00 8.30 -16.12
N SER A 77 -5.14 7.78 -15.70
CA SER A 77 -6.21 7.38 -16.63
C SER A 77 -6.98 8.57 -17.18
N ALA A 78 -7.30 8.56 -18.49
CA ALA A 78 -8.16 9.58 -19.10
C ALA A 78 -9.66 9.45 -18.71
N PHE A 79 -10.12 8.26 -18.28
CA PHE A 79 -11.54 7.97 -18.03
C PHE A 79 -11.96 8.15 -16.57
N ILE A 80 -11.02 8.31 -15.63
CA ILE A 80 -11.37 8.61 -14.25
C ILE A 80 -11.80 10.08 -14.15
N HIS A 81 -13.00 10.30 -13.64
CA HIS A 81 -13.55 11.63 -13.39
C HIS A 81 -12.64 12.45 -12.48
N SER A 82 -12.58 13.76 -12.74
CA SER A 82 -11.70 14.70 -12.01
C SER A 82 -11.93 14.69 -10.50
N GLY A 83 -13.18 14.53 -10.05
CA GLY A 83 -13.52 14.40 -8.62
C GLY A 83 -12.89 13.17 -7.97
N ILE A 84 -12.88 12.03 -8.69
CA ILE A 84 -12.24 10.79 -8.20
C ILE A 84 -10.72 10.92 -8.29
N LYS A 85 -10.16 11.48 -9.38
CA LYS A 85 -8.72 11.77 -9.44
C LYS A 85 -8.28 12.65 -8.28
N HIS A 86 -9.09 13.66 -7.93
CA HIS A 86 -8.82 14.50 -6.78
C HIS A 86 -8.79 13.67 -5.49
N ALA A 87 -9.76 12.78 -5.28
CA ALA A 87 -9.79 11.87 -4.12
C ALA A 87 -8.59 10.89 -4.06
N LEU A 88 -8.03 10.50 -5.21
CA LEU A 88 -6.93 9.53 -5.32
C LEU A 88 -5.53 10.17 -5.37
N THR A 89 -5.41 11.50 -5.33
CA THR A 89 -4.13 12.20 -5.50
C THR A 89 -3.14 11.88 -4.39
N THR A 90 -1.99 11.28 -4.71
CA THR A 90 -1.00 10.87 -3.68
C THR A 90 -0.03 11.99 -3.27
N ASP A 91 -0.29 13.25 -3.62
CA ASP A 91 0.60 14.37 -3.24
C ASP A 91 0.47 14.69 -1.75
N VAL A 92 1.53 14.40 -1.00
CA VAL A 92 1.68 14.70 0.43
C VAL A 92 1.62 16.20 0.76
N ARG A 93 1.74 17.08 -0.23
CA ARG A 93 1.60 18.54 -0.07
C ARG A 93 0.16 19.01 -0.23
N SER A 94 -0.71 18.18 -0.82
CA SER A 94 -2.14 18.43 -0.78
C SER A 94 -2.64 18.07 0.61
N ILE A 95 -3.32 19.02 1.27
CA ILE A 95 -3.64 18.92 2.70
C ILE A 95 -4.34 17.60 3.03
N VAL A 96 -5.27 17.14 2.18
CA VAL A 96 -5.90 15.80 2.17
C VAL A 96 -6.63 15.72 0.82
N PRO A 97 -6.53 14.65 -0.02
CA PRO A 97 -7.05 13.30 0.25
C PRO A 97 -6.18 12.07 -0.10
N GLY A 98 -4.94 12.24 -0.55
CA GLY A 98 -4.08 11.09 -0.95
C GLY A 98 -3.80 10.03 0.09
N ASN A 99 -3.59 10.48 1.33
CA ASN A 99 -3.37 9.56 2.42
C ASN A 99 -4.67 8.83 2.78
N SER A 100 -5.83 9.50 2.67
CA SER A 100 -7.14 8.90 2.95
C SER A 100 -7.43 7.68 2.09
N PHE A 101 -7.02 7.69 0.81
CA PHE A 101 -7.13 6.49 -0.03
C PHE A 101 -6.33 5.29 0.51
N HIS A 102 -5.10 5.51 0.98
CA HIS A 102 -4.31 4.42 1.58
C HIS A 102 -4.87 4.01 2.94
N LEU A 103 -5.37 4.96 3.73
CA LEU A 103 -6.01 4.68 5.02
C LEU A 103 -7.25 3.81 4.87
N GLY A 104 -7.95 3.84 3.72
CA GLY A 104 -9.06 2.94 3.43
C GLY A 104 -8.73 1.46 3.61
N ALA A 105 -7.48 1.06 3.41
CA ALA A 105 -6.99 -0.30 3.67
C ALA A 105 -7.05 -0.72 5.15
N LEU A 106 -6.93 0.27 6.03
CA LEU A 106 -6.82 0.09 7.47
C LEU A 106 -8.19 0.20 8.16
N VAL A 107 -9.20 0.71 7.45
CA VAL A 107 -10.53 0.86 8.02
C VAL A 107 -11.27 -0.49 7.94
N PRO A 108 -11.82 -0.98 9.05
CA PRO A 108 -12.47 -2.28 9.15
C PRO A 108 -13.87 -2.33 8.52
N PHE A 109 -14.05 -1.75 7.33
CA PHE A 109 -15.37 -1.72 6.70
C PHE A 109 -15.80 -3.13 6.32
N ALA A 110 -16.97 -3.56 6.79
CA ALA A 110 -17.61 -4.72 6.23
C ALA A 110 -18.08 -4.39 4.79
N GLY A 111 -18.02 -5.35 3.85
CA GLY A 111 -18.45 -5.11 2.47
C GLY A 111 -19.89 -4.57 2.37
N VAL A 112 -20.75 -4.96 3.31
CA VAL A 112 -22.13 -4.47 3.45
C VAL A 112 -22.25 -2.99 3.80
N GLU A 113 -21.21 -2.37 4.35
CA GLU A 113 -21.20 -0.96 4.75
C GLU A 113 -20.64 -0.04 3.66
N LEU A 114 -19.73 -0.54 2.83
CA LEU A 114 -19.00 0.25 1.84
C LEU A 114 -19.91 0.83 0.77
N LEU A 115 -20.84 0.02 0.27
CA LEU A 115 -21.63 0.40 -0.87
C LEU A 115 -22.78 1.36 -0.51
N PRO A 116 -23.52 1.18 0.61
CA PRO A 116 -24.44 2.22 1.09
C PRO A 116 -23.73 3.56 1.37
N ALA A 117 -22.50 3.51 1.91
CA ALA A 117 -21.70 4.71 2.12
C ALA A 117 -21.34 5.39 0.78
N LEU A 118 -21.00 4.60 -0.25
CA LEU A 118 -20.77 5.10 -1.60
C LEU A 118 -22.04 5.71 -2.23
N ASP A 119 -23.21 5.13 -2.00
CA ASP A 119 -24.51 5.64 -2.46
C ASP A 119 -24.82 7.02 -1.89
N LYS A 120 -24.53 7.20 -0.59
CA LYS A 120 -24.66 8.49 0.08
C LYS A 120 -23.72 9.53 -0.54
N ILE A 121 -22.46 9.19 -0.77
CA ILE A 121 -21.50 10.10 -1.40
C ILE A 121 -21.92 10.46 -2.82
N LYS A 122 -22.37 9.47 -3.62
CA LYS A 122 -22.89 9.73 -4.97
C LYS A 122 -24.03 10.74 -4.95
N THR A 123 -24.95 10.58 -4.00
CA THR A 123 -26.08 11.50 -3.80
C THR A 123 -25.58 12.91 -3.45
N ASP A 124 -24.66 13.02 -2.49
CA ASP A 124 -24.07 14.30 -2.09
C ASP A 124 -23.31 14.97 -3.25
N MET A 125 -22.58 14.20 -4.06
CA MET A 125 -21.88 14.67 -5.26
C MET A 125 -22.86 15.21 -6.31
N ASN A 126 -23.97 14.51 -6.55
CA ASN A 126 -25.00 14.95 -7.50
C ASN A 126 -25.70 16.24 -7.03
N LEU A 127 -25.71 16.50 -5.72
CA LEU A 127 -26.18 17.75 -5.12
C LEU A 127 -25.12 18.86 -5.10
N GLY A 128 -23.93 18.63 -5.69
CA GLY A 128 -22.82 19.59 -5.70
C GLY A 128 -22.08 19.72 -4.37
N LYS A 129 -22.28 18.81 -3.41
CA LYS A 129 -21.70 18.84 -2.06
C LYS A 129 -20.38 18.06 -1.97
N LEU A 130 -19.51 18.18 -2.97
CA LEU A 130 -18.18 17.57 -2.90
C LEU A 130 -17.21 18.52 -2.19
N ASP A 131 -17.39 18.64 -0.87
CA ASP A 131 -16.43 19.34 -0.02
C ASP A 131 -15.21 18.45 0.30
N GLN A 132 -14.27 19.00 1.07
CA GLN A 132 -13.06 18.30 1.47
C GLN A 132 -13.38 17.03 2.30
N ALA A 133 -14.40 17.07 3.16
CA ALA A 133 -14.79 15.96 4.02
C ALA A 133 -15.41 14.81 3.20
N ASN A 134 -16.26 15.11 2.23
CA ASN A 134 -16.84 14.12 1.33
C ASN A 134 -15.81 13.56 0.35
N THR A 135 -14.85 14.36 -0.09
CA THR A 135 -13.70 13.88 -0.88
C THR A 135 -12.84 12.90 -0.08
N GLN A 136 -12.60 13.18 1.21
CA GLN A 136 -11.91 12.27 2.12
C GLN A 136 -12.63 10.94 2.31
N LYS A 137 -13.95 10.98 2.56
CA LYS A 137 -14.77 9.78 2.69
C LYS A 137 -14.77 8.97 1.39
N LEU A 138 -14.85 9.63 0.24
CA LEU A 138 -14.78 8.98 -1.07
C LEU A 138 -13.43 8.28 -1.23
N ALA A 139 -12.33 8.96 -0.90
CA ALA A 139 -11.00 8.38 -0.94
C ALA A 139 -10.90 7.13 -0.04
N LEU A 140 -11.38 7.20 1.20
CA LEU A 140 -11.40 6.08 2.15
C LEU A 140 -12.19 4.89 1.60
N ILE A 141 -13.38 5.11 1.06
CA ILE A 141 -14.24 4.06 0.51
C ILE A 141 -13.61 3.42 -0.72
N ILE A 142 -13.09 4.22 -1.66
CA ILE A 142 -12.39 3.67 -2.85
C ILE A 142 -11.15 2.89 -2.42
N GLY A 143 -10.42 3.37 -1.40
CA GLY A 143 -9.29 2.70 -0.79
C GLY A 143 -9.63 1.32 -0.23
N ALA A 144 -10.69 1.26 0.57
CA ALA A 144 -11.18 0.02 1.17
C ALA A 144 -11.65 -0.99 0.11
N ILE A 145 -12.45 -0.53 -0.87
CA ILE A 145 -12.89 -1.36 -2.01
C ILE A 145 -11.68 -1.90 -2.77
N SER A 146 -10.73 -1.02 -3.13
CA SER A 146 -9.53 -1.41 -3.87
C SER A 146 -8.69 -2.42 -3.10
N HIS A 147 -8.56 -2.23 -1.79
CA HIS A 147 -7.82 -3.14 -0.91
C HIS A 147 -8.49 -4.51 -0.87
N GLN A 148 -9.79 -4.57 -0.58
CA GLN A 148 -10.55 -5.83 -0.56
C GLN A 148 -10.46 -6.58 -1.90
N SER A 149 -10.59 -5.87 -3.03
CA SER A 149 -10.44 -6.48 -4.36
C SER A 149 -9.01 -7.01 -4.62
N ALA A 150 -7.98 -6.34 -4.11
CA ALA A 150 -6.59 -6.77 -4.29
C ALA A 150 -6.24 -8.00 -3.43
N MET A 151 -6.78 -8.07 -2.22
CA MET A 151 -6.43 -9.08 -1.22
C MET A 151 -6.95 -10.48 -1.58
N LYS A 152 -8.06 -10.61 -2.32
CA LYS A 152 -8.63 -11.92 -2.71
C LYS A 152 -7.60 -12.90 -3.28
N HIS A 153 -6.70 -12.44 -4.15
CA HIS A 153 -5.67 -13.31 -4.74
C HIS A 153 -4.45 -13.51 -3.84
N LEU A 154 -4.11 -12.52 -3.01
CA LEU A 154 -2.99 -12.62 -2.07
C LEU A 154 -3.30 -13.59 -0.93
N GLU A 155 -4.53 -13.56 -0.41
CA GLU A 155 -4.98 -14.46 0.67
C GLU A 155 -4.93 -15.94 0.22
N ASN A 156 -5.27 -16.21 -1.03
CA ASN A 156 -5.19 -17.56 -1.60
C ASN A 156 -3.75 -18.12 -1.61
N ILE A 157 -2.73 -17.29 -1.84
CA ILE A 157 -1.35 -17.76 -1.81
C ILE A 157 -0.72 -17.73 -0.41
N ASN A 158 -1.24 -16.87 0.48
CA ASN A 158 -0.73 -16.72 1.85
C ASN A 158 -1.29 -17.78 2.81
N SER A 159 -2.33 -18.51 2.42
CA SER A 159 -2.95 -19.60 3.19
C SER A 159 -2.30 -20.97 3.00
N PHE A 160 -1.29 -21.10 2.13
CA PHE A 160 -0.68 -22.39 1.77
C PHE A 160 0.03 -23.15 2.91
N ASP A 161 0.39 -22.49 4.02
CA ASP A 161 1.22 -23.10 5.08
C ASP A 161 0.64 -23.06 6.51
N GLU A 162 -0.33 -22.20 6.86
CA GLU A 162 -0.84 -22.11 8.25
C GLU A 162 -2.32 -21.74 8.37
N LYS A 163 -2.99 -22.26 9.41
CA LYS A 163 -4.41 -22.07 9.77
C LYS A 163 -4.68 -20.74 10.52
N GLY A 164 -4.02 -19.66 10.13
CA GLY A 164 -4.18 -18.33 10.75
C GLY A 164 -4.90 -17.34 9.84
N ILE A 165 -5.70 -16.44 10.41
CA ILE A 165 -6.41 -15.38 9.67
C ILE A 165 -5.45 -14.44 8.92
N SER A 166 -4.21 -14.27 9.43
CA SER A 166 -3.20 -13.37 8.86
C SER A 166 -2.21 -14.00 7.87
N GLY A 167 -2.33 -15.30 7.58
CA GLY A 167 -1.42 -16.04 6.69
C GLY A 167 -0.02 -16.28 7.29
N ASN A 168 0.90 -16.81 6.48
CA ASN A 168 2.29 -17.08 6.90
C ASN A 168 3.14 -15.78 6.86
N PRO A 169 3.61 -15.24 8.01
CA PRO A 169 4.39 -13.99 8.05
C PRO A 169 5.70 -14.05 7.26
N GLU A 170 6.33 -15.22 7.17
CA GLU A 170 7.54 -15.42 6.39
C GLU A 170 7.27 -15.27 4.89
N CYS A 171 6.14 -15.80 4.41
CA CYS A 171 5.73 -15.64 3.02
C CYS A 171 5.61 -14.15 2.66
N GLN A 172 4.95 -13.37 3.51
CA GLN A 172 4.72 -11.94 3.31
C GLN A 172 6.03 -11.14 3.32
N VAL A 173 6.98 -11.46 4.22
CA VAL A 173 8.33 -10.87 4.21
C VAL A 173 9.03 -11.09 2.87
N TYR A 174 8.96 -12.30 2.31
CA TYR A 174 9.60 -12.61 1.02
C TYR A 174 8.90 -11.93 -0.15
N GLN A 175 7.57 -11.83 -0.14
CA GLN A 175 6.78 -11.10 -1.12
C GLN A 175 7.17 -9.61 -1.13
N ASP A 176 7.22 -8.99 0.04
CA ASP A 176 7.62 -7.60 0.22
C ASP A 176 9.07 -7.36 -0.22
N ALA A 177 9.98 -8.27 0.13
CA ALA A 177 11.37 -8.23 -0.33
C ALA A 177 11.46 -8.29 -1.86
N LYS A 178 10.67 -9.17 -2.50
CA LYS A 178 10.61 -9.28 -3.96
C LYS A 178 10.09 -8.00 -4.61
N VAL A 179 9.01 -7.41 -4.09
CA VAL A 179 8.47 -6.14 -4.58
C VAL A 179 9.52 -5.03 -4.45
N ILE A 180 10.17 -4.91 -3.29
CA ILE A 180 11.19 -3.89 -3.07
C ILE A 180 12.36 -4.05 -4.06
N ARG A 181 12.88 -5.26 -4.22
CA ARG A 181 14.01 -5.51 -5.13
C ARG A 181 13.67 -5.20 -6.57
N SER A 182 12.46 -5.58 -7.02
CA SER A 182 12.01 -5.30 -8.38
C SER A 182 11.88 -3.81 -8.66
N TYR A 183 11.26 -3.05 -7.75
CA TYR A 183 10.95 -1.62 -7.99
C TYR A 183 12.09 -0.66 -7.61
N TYR A 184 12.78 -0.89 -6.50
CA TYR A 184 13.82 0.04 -6.01
C TYR A 184 15.21 -0.34 -6.50
N SER A 185 15.50 -1.64 -6.63
CA SER A 185 16.82 -2.10 -7.11
C SER A 185 16.82 -2.36 -8.62
N LYS A 186 15.68 -2.28 -9.30
CA LYS A 186 15.52 -2.62 -10.72
C LYS A 186 16.11 -4.00 -11.05
N GLY A 187 15.94 -4.96 -10.12
CA GLY A 187 16.49 -6.30 -10.25
C GLY A 187 18.00 -6.44 -10.04
N LYS A 188 18.73 -5.35 -9.74
CA LYS A 188 20.17 -5.43 -9.44
C LYS A 188 20.42 -6.18 -8.14
N THR A 189 21.45 -7.02 -8.13
CA THR A 189 21.99 -7.62 -6.91
C THR A 189 22.62 -6.54 -6.04
N LEU A 190 22.26 -6.54 -4.76
CA LEU A 190 22.76 -5.61 -3.76
C LEU A 190 23.92 -6.29 -3.04
N ASP A 191 25.08 -5.65 -2.96
CA ASP A 191 26.20 -6.16 -2.17
C ASP A 191 25.94 -6.08 -0.66
N THR A 192 26.78 -6.73 0.17
CA THR A 192 26.66 -6.76 1.64
C THR A 192 26.60 -5.36 2.28
N LYS A 193 27.28 -4.38 1.69
CA LYS A 193 27.27 -3.00 2.19
C LYS A 193 25.90 -2.33 1.97
N ASN A 194 25.26 -2.60 0.83
CA ASN A 194 23.89 -2.17 0.57
C ASN A 194 22.88 -2.81 1.55
N GLN A 195 23.20 -3.95 2.17
CA GLN A 195 22.32 -4.63 3.13
C GLN A 195 22.20 -3.85 4.43
N GLU A 196 23.33 -3.45 5.03
CA GLU A 196 23.33 -2.61 6.23
C GLU A 196 22.79 -1.21 5.94
N ASP A 197 23.04 -0.67 4.76
CA ASP A 197 22.43 0.59 4.33
C ASP A 197 20.90 0.47 4.22
N ILE A 198 20.37 -0.61 3.64
CA ILE A 198 18.92 -0.85 3.54
C ILE A 198 18.32 -1.10 4.92
N LYS A 199 18.96 -1.92 5.76
CA LYS A 199 18.52 -2.18 7.13
C LYS A 199 18.49 -0.89 7.95
N SER A 200 19.53 -0.08 7.89
CA SER A 200 19.61 1.23 8.56
C SER A 200 18.52 2.16 8.04
N LEU A 201 18.29 2.18 6.73
CA LEU A 201 17.33 3.03 6.08
C LEU A 201 15.88 2.65 6.41
N ILE A 202 15.57 1.34 6.42
CA ILE A 202 14.28 0.81 6.87
C ILE A 202 14.12 1.05 8.38
N GLY A 203 15.15 0.79 9.18
CA GLY A 203 15.15 1.03 10.63
C GLY A 203 14.92 2.51 10.99
N GLN A 204 15.35 3.45 10.15
CA GLN A 204 15.05 4.88 10.32
C GLN A 204 13.56 5.23 10.11
N MET A 205 12.76 4.34 9.51
CA MET A 205 11.31 4.55 9.39
C MET A 205 10.63 4.45 10.75
N ILE A 206 11.00 3.48 11.59
CA ILE A 206 10.33 3.20 12.87
C ILE A 206 10.32 4.43 13.80
N PRO A 207 11.43 5.14 14.07
CA PRO A 207 11.40 6.32 14.93
C PRO A 207 10.59 7.47 14.35
N ARG A 208 10.66 7.71 13.03
CA ARG A 208 9.91 8.79 12.37
C ARG A 208 8.41 8.55 12.44
N THR A 209 8.04 7.30 12.23
CA THR A 209 6.69 6.79 12.38
C THR A 209 6.22 6.95 13.83
N PHE A 210 6.99 6.46 14.80
CA PHE A 210 6.67 6.58 16.22
C PHE A 210 6.47 8.05 16.66
N ILE A 211 7.33 8.97 16.20
CA ILE A 211 7.18 10.41 16.46
C ILE A 211 5.84 10.94 15.94
N ARG A 212 5.26 10.37 14.88
CA ARG A 212 3.94 10.79 14.38
C ARG A 212 2.77 10.18 15.15
N PHE A 213 2.95 9.00 15.75
CA PHE A 213 1.86 8.26 16.39
C PHE A 213 1.81 8.35 17.91
N HIS A 214 2.93 8.65 18.58
CA HIS A 214 2.94 8.75 20.03
C HIS A 214 2.01 9.83 20.59
N THR A 215 1.53 10.75 19.76
CA THR A 215 0.56 11.80 20.10
C THR A 215 -0.89 11.48 19.70
N VAL A 216 -1.15 10.34 19.07
CA VAL A 216 -2.47 9.96 18.53
C VAL A 216 -3.17 8.98 19.49
N MET A 217 -2.99 9.17 20.80
CA MET A 217 -3.76 8.41 21.78
C MET A 217 -5.25 8.68 21.54
N PRO A 218 -6.09 7.65 21.30
CA PRO A 218 -7.54 7.88 21.22
C PRO A 218 -8.05 8.48 22.53
N ASP A 219 -8.97 9.44 22.46
CA ASP A 219 -9.48 10.17 23.63
C ASP A 219 -10.06 9.22 24.71
N ASP A 220 -10.61 8.08 24.29
CA ASP A 220 -11.24 7.08 25.15
C ASP A 220 -10.31 5.92 25.55
N ALA A 221 -9.02 5.94 25.14
CA ALA A 221 -8.10 4.83 25.40
C ALA A 221 -7.47 4.90 26.80
N ASP A 222 -7.32 3.74 27.45
CA ASP A 222 -6.47 3.61 28.64
C ASP A 222 -5.00 3.89 28.26
N GLY A 223 -4.42 4.92 28.88
CA GLY A 223 -3.04 5.32 28.64
C GLY A 223 -2.02 4.20 28.89
N ALA A 224 -2.27 3.31 29.86
CA ALA A 224 -1.36 2.20 30.14
C ALA A 224 -1.43 1.13 29.03
N ALA A 225 -2.63 0.71 28.64
CA ALA A 225 -2.83 -0.17 27.49
C ALA A 225 -2.26 0.45 26.21
N TRP A 226 -2.40 1.76 26.04
CA TRP A 226 -1.87 2.49 24.89
C TRP A 226 -0.34 2.37 24.79
N VAL A 227 0.37 2.63 25.88
CA VAL A 227 1.83 2.49 25.97
C VAL A 227 2.27 1.05 25.67
N MET A 228 1.59 0.05 26.25
CA MET A 228 1.93 -1.36 26.04
C MET A 228 1.71 -1.81 24.59
N ASN A 229 0.60 -1.40 23.97
CA ASN A 229 0.31 -1.67 22.56
C ASN A 229 1.33 -1.01 21.64
N THR A 230 1.73 0.23 21.94
CA THR A 230 2.76 0.93 21.18
C THR A 230 4.11 0.22 21.29
N ALA A 231 4.49 -0.24 22.49
CA ALA A 231 5.73 -0.99 22.71
C ALA A 231 5.72 -2.33 21.96
N LYS A 232 4.61 -3.09 22.01
CA LYS A 232 4.41 -4.34 21.25
C LYS A 232 4.55 -4.09 19.75
N TRP A 233 3.84 -3.09 19.21
CA TRP A 233 3.90 -2.70 17.81
C TRP A 233 5.32 -2.32 17.36
N ARG A 234 6.05 -1.54 18.19
CA ARG A 234 7.42 -1.14 17.88
C ARG A 234 8.34 -2.35 17.77
N LYS A 235 8.25 -3.30 18.70
CA LYS A 235 9.04 -4.53 18.68
C LYS A 235 8.72 -5.38 17.44
N GLN A 236 7.44 -5.62 17.17
CA GLN A 236 7.01 -6.38 15.99
C GLN A 236 7.47 -5.74 14.68
N SER A 237 7.39 -4.41 14.59
CA SER A 237 7.86 -3.67 13.42
C SER A 237 9.38 -3.81 13.23
N ASP A 238 10.16 -3.72 14.32
CA ASP A 238 11.61 -3.90 14.29
C ASP A 238 12.00 -5.32 13.83
N ASP A 239 11.35 -6.34 14.39
CA ASP A 239 11.54 -7.74 14.01
C ASP A 239 11.22 -7.96 12.51
N TYR A 240 10.05 -7.49 12.05
CA TYR A 240 9.64 -7.57 10.64
C TYR A 240 10.63 -6.87 9.71
N PHE A 241 11.04 -5.64 10.03
CA PHE A 241 11.99 -4.89 9.21
C PHE A 241 13.39 -5.51 9.20
N GLY A 242 13.80 -6.15 10.29
CA GLY A 242 15.02 -6.94 10.36
C GLY A 242 14.99 -8.19 9.46
N GLU A 243 13.86 -8.91 9.43
CA GLU A 243 13.66 -10.04 8.51
C GLU A 243 13.56 -9.58 7.05
N LEU A 244 12.83 -8.50 6.78
CA LEU A 244 12.69 -7.91 5.45
C LEU A 244 14.05 -7.45 4.89
N ALA A 245 14.86 -6.76 5.70
CA ALA A 245 16.19 -6.35 5.30
C ALA A 245 17.05 -7.56 4.92
N ARG A 246 17.00 -8.64 5.71
CA ARG A 246 17.70 -9.91 5.40
C ARG A 246 17.20 -10.56 4.12
N ALA A 247 15.88 -10.63 3.90
CA ALA A 247 15.29 -11.22 2.70
C ALA A 247 15.61 -10.42 1.42
N ILE A 248 15.73 -9.09 1.51
CA ILE A 248 16.17 -8.23 0.39
C ILE A 248 17.65 -8.47 0.08
N ALA A 249 18.45 -8.53 1.13
CA ALA A 249 19.89 -8.60 1.14
C ALA A 249 20.45 -9.94 0.63
N THR A 250 20.06 -11.02 1.31
CA THR A 250 20.57 -12.38 1.12
C THR A 250 19.36 -13.31 1.15
N PRO A 251 18.54 -13.31 0.09
CA PRO A 251 17.34 -14.14 0.03
C PRO A 251 17.71 -15.63 0.14
N ASP A 252 17.03 -16.36 1.03
CA ASP A 252 17.12 -17.81 1.07
C ASP A 252 16.52 -18.38 -0.22
N SER A 253 17.28 -19.20 -0.95
CA SER A 253 16.85 -19.78 -2.22
C SER A 253 15.65 -20.71 -2.06
N ASN A 254 15.54 -21.44 -0.96
CA ASN A 254 14.44 -22.35 -0.69
C ASN A 254 13.16 -21.57 -0.42
N LYS A 255 13.25 -20.52 0.40
CA LYS A 255 12.11 -19.63 0.69
C LYS A 255 11.68 -18.83 -0.54
N THR A 256 12.64 -18.37 -1.35
CA THR A 256 12.36 -17.71 -2.63
C THR A 256 11.60 -18.63 -3.57
N ARG A 257 12.09 -19.86 -3.76
CA ARG A 257 11.40 -20.85 -4.59
C ARG A 257 9.99 -21.13 -4.07
N LYS A 258 9.86 -21.36 -2.76
CA LYS A 258 8.60 -21.69 -2.10
C LYS A 258 7.56 -20.56 -2.22
N TYR A 259 7.93 -19.34 -1.85
CA TYR A 259 6.98 -18.23 -1.68
C TYR A 259 6.84 -17.31 -2.90
N ILE A 260 7.78 -17.34 -3.84
CA ILE A 260 7.79 -16.45 -5.01
C ILE A 260 7.65 -17.21 -6.32
N GLU A 261 8.51 -18.22 -6.55
CA GLU A 261 8.56 -18.92 -7.84
C GLU A 261 7.38 -19.88 -7.98
N ASN A 262 7.17 -20.77 -7.01
CA ASN A 262 6.10 -21.77 -7.07
C ASN A 262 4.70 -21.16 -7.06
N THR A 263 4.53 -20.07 -6.31
CA THR A 263 3.27 -19.31 -6.24
C THR A 263 3.04 -18.41 -7.44
N HIS A 264 4.03 -18.26 -8.33
CA HIS A 264 4.01 -17.30 -9.43
C HIS A 264 3.66 -15.89 -8.91
N PHE A 265 4.23 -15.49 -7.77
CA PHE A 265 3.84 -14.28 -7.07
C PHE A 265 4.01 -13.01 -7.90
N MET A 266 5.14 -12.87 -8.60
CA MET A 266 5.45 -11.68 -9.40
C MET A 266 6.27 -12.04 -10.64
N ASP A 267 5.81 -11.59 -11.81
CA ASP A 267 6.57 -11.62 -13.05
C ASP A 267 6.86 -10.19 -13.53
N GLY A 268 8.13 -9.89 -13.80
CA GLY A 268 8.54 -8.59 -14.35
C GLY A 268 8.01 -8.35 -15.77
N ASN A 269 7.47 -9.39 -16.42
CA ASN A 269 6.91 -9.29 -17.76
C ASN A 269 5.46 -8.84 -17.81
N ASP A 270 4.73 -8.88 -16.70
CA ASP A 270 3.32 -8.49 -16.64
C ASP A 270 3.14 -7.04 -17.08
N LEU A 271 2.14 -6.83 -17.96
CA LEU A 271 1.94 -5.55 -18.62
C LEU A 271 1.63 -4.44 -17.62
N ILE A 272 0.79 -4.74 -16.61
CA ILE A 272 0.41 -3.75 -15.60
C ILE A 272 1.58 -3.35 -14.70
N LEU A 273 2.45 -4.29 -14.34
CA LEU A 273 3.63 -4.03 -13.50
C LEU A 273 4.68 -3.22 -14.28
N LYS A 274 4.91 -3.57 -15.55
CA LYS A 274 5.73 -2.76 -16.47
C LYS A 274 5.21 -1.33 -16.54
N ARG A 275 3.90 -1.15 -16.74
CA ARG A 275 3.29 0.18 -16.82
C ARG A 275 3.51 0.98 -15.54
N VAL A 276 3.27 0.37 -14.37
CA VAL A 276 3.46 1.01 -13.05
C VAL A 276 4.90 1.45 -12.85
N SER A 277 5.86 0.60 -13.20
CA SER A 277 7.29 0.92 -13.10
C SER A 277 7.74 2.06 -14.02
N ALA A 278 7.04 2.26 -15.15
CA ALA A 278 7.34 3.30 -16.13
C ALA A 278 6.74 4.67 -15.80
N PHE A 279 5.81 4.78 -14.84
CA PHE A 279 5.32 6.08 -14.37
C PHE A 279 6.48 6.83 -13.68
N ALA A 280 7.25 7.62 -14.42
CA ALA A 280 8.13 8.64 -13.86
C ALA A 280 7.44 10.03 -13.86
N LYS A 281 6.36 10.17 -14.64
CA LYS A 281 5.47 11.34 -14.75
C LYS A 281 4.03 10.84 -14.91
N ILE A 282 3.03 11.68 -14.67
CA ILE A 282 1.61 11.38 -14.95
C ILE A 282 1.51 11.14 -16.46
N SER A 283 1.62 9.89 -16.89
CA SER A 283 1.48 9.47 -18.28
C SER A 283 0.05 9.04 -18.51
N GLU A 284 -0.62 9.68 -19.46
CA GLU A 284 -1.99 9.36 -19.80
C GLU A 284 -2.11 7.88 -20.22
N VAL A 285 -3.05 7.16 -19.61
CA VAL A 285 -3.48 5.81 -19.97
C VAL A 285 -4.75 5.98 -20.78
N SER A 286 -4.71 5.59 -22.06
CA SER A 286 -5.91 5.60 -22.91
C SER A 286 -6.92 4.54 -22.43
N PRO A 287 -8.20 4.66 -22.80
CA PRO A 287 -9.20 3.62 -22.49
C PRO A 287 -8.79 2.22 -22.97
N GLU A 288 -8.27 2.10 -24.19
CA GLU A 288 -7.83 0.83 -24.77
C GLU A 288 -6.65 0.24 -23.98
N GLN A 289 -5.70 1.08 -23.58
CA GLN A 289 -4.58 0.67 -22.74
C GLN A 289 -5.06 0.21 -21.36
N ALA A 290 -6.03 0.89 -20.74
CA ALA A 290 -6.56 0.44 -19.47
C ALA A 290 -7.24 -0.92 -19.54
N ILE A 291 -8.01 -1.18 -20.60
CA ILE A 291 -8.62 -2.50 -20.83
C ILE A 291 -7.52 -3.57 -20.95
N GLN A 292 -6.47 -3.30 -21.75
CA GLN A 292 -5.33 -4.21 -21.90
C GLN A 292 -4.61 -4.45 -20.57
N LEU A 293 -4.42 -3.42 -19.75
CA LEU A 293 -3.78 -3.53 -18.44
C LEU A 293 -4.57 -4.40 -17.45
N MET A 294 -5.89 -4.55 -17.65
CA MET A 294 -6.75 -5.38 -16.82
C MET A 294 -7.02 -6.78 -17.41
N ASP A 295 -6.48 -7.09 -18.60
CA ASP A 295 -6.67 -8.39 -19.24
C ASP A 295 -5.95 -9.48 -18.43
N PRO A 296 -6.66 -10.52 -17.95
CA PRO A 296 -6.03 -11.64 -17.26
C PRO A 296 -4.93 -12.34 -18.08
N LYS A 297 -5.03 -12.35 -19.41
CA LYS A 297 -4.01 -12.97 -20.29
C LYS A 297 -2.68 -12.23 -20.29
N SER A 298 -2.70 -10.93 -19.94
CA SER A 298 -1.52 -10.06 -19.92
C SER A 298 -0.87 -9.94 -18.54
N ASN A 299 -1.47 -10.57 -17.51
CA ASN A 299 -1.12 -10.41 -16.10
C ASN A 299 -1.17 -11.77 -15.40
N GLY A 300 -0.16 -12.61 -15.66
CA GLY A 300 -0.13 -13.99 -15.21
C GLY A 300 0.28 -14.16 -13.75
N SER A 301 1.00 -13.19 -13.16
CA SER A 301 1.38 -13.27 -11.76
C SER A 301 0.27 -12.85 -10.80
N VAL A 302 0.35 -13.35 -9.56
CA VAL A 302 -0.60 -13.03 -8.50
C VAL A 302 -0.61 -11.52 -8.21
N LEU A 303 0.57 -10.90 -8.10
CA LEU A 303 0.69 -9.47 -7.85
C LEU A 303 0.05 -8.63 -8.98
N ALA A 304 0.26 -9.04 -10.23
CA ALA A 304 -0.33 -8.35 -11.38
C ALA A 304 -1.85 -8.51 -11.42
N SER A 305 -2.36 -9.72 -11.13
CA SER A 305 -3.80 -10.00 -11.02
C SER A 305 -4.46 -9.20 -9.90
N SER A 306 -3.86 -9.17 -8.71
CA SER A 306 -4.31 -8.33 -7.59
C SER A 306 -4.36 -6.85 -7.97
N LEU A 307 -3.33 -6.35 -8.66
CA LEU A 307 -3.29 -4.96 -9.09
C LEU A 307 -4.35 -4.66 -10.16
N ALA A 308 -4.55 -5.56 -11.11
CA ALA A 308 -5.58 -5.44 -12.13
C ALA A 308 -6.99 -5.40 -11.51
N ASN A 309 -7.27 -6.23 -10.51
CA ASN A 309 -8.55 -6.22 -9.81
C ASN A 309 -8.77 -4.94 -8.99
N ALA A 310 -7.75 -4.51 -8.24
CA ALA A 310 -7.81 -3.25 -7.52
C ALA A 310 -8.11 -2.09 -8.48
N TYR A 311 -7.40 -2.04 -9.62
CA TYR A 311 -7.65 -1.03 -10.65
C TYR A 311 -9.05 -1.14 -11.25
N ARG A 312 -9.51 -2.35 -11.60
CA ARG A 312 -10.87 -2.60 -12.11
C ARG A 312 -11.94 -2.11 -11.14
N SER A 313 -11.74 -2.29 -9.84
CA SER A 313 -12.65 -1.82 -8.80
C SER A 313 -12.79 -0.28 -8.79
N VAL A 314 -11.68 0.45 -8.96
CA VAL A 314 -11.69 1.91 -9.09
C VAL A 314 -12.47 2.35 -10.33
N ILE A 315 -12.33 1.64 -11.45
CA ILE A 315 -13.08 1.90 -12.68
C ILE A 315 -14.57 1.65 -12.48
N ALA A 316 -14.93 0.55 -11.83
CA ALA A 316 -16.32 0.23 -11.53
C ALA A 316 -16.94 1.31 -10.64
N VAL A 317 -16.25 1.75 -9.59
CA VAL A 317 -16.70 2.86 -8.74
C VAL A 317 -16.81 4.16 -9.54
N ASN A 318 -15.86 4.46 -10.41
CA ASN A 318 -15.92 5.63 -11.30
C ASN A 318 -17.17 5.62 -12.17
N ASN A 319 -17.44 4.50 -12.83
CA ASN A 319 -18.62 4.33 -13.70
C ASN A 319 -19.92 4.39 -12.90
N TYR A 320 -19.92 3.86 -11.67
CA TYR A 320 -21.06 3.97 -10.77
C TYR A 320 -21.35 5.43 -10.38
N ILE A 321 -20.33 6.18 -9.96
CA ILE A 321 -20.46 7.61 -9.64
C ILE A 321 -20.88 8.41 -10.88
N ALA A 322 -20.37 8.06 -12.05
CA ALA A 322 -20.73 8.65 -13.34
C ALA A 322 -22.19 8.39 -13.77
N GLY A 323 -22.85 7.38 -13.17
CA GLY A 323 -24.17 6.94 -13.60
C GLY A 323 -24.17 6.04 -14.84
N THR A 324 -22.99 5.56 -15.29
CA THR A 324 -22.85 4.63 -16.41
C THR A 324 -22.85 3.16 -15.98
N LEU A 325 -22.85 2.89 -14.67
CA LEU A 325 -22.97 1.56 -14.06
C LEU A 325 -24.08 1.61 -13.00
N GLN A 326 -24.96 0.62 -12.98
CA GLN A 326 -26.00 0.46 -11.98
C GLN A 326 -25.44 -0.14 -10.68
N ARG A 327 -26.22 -0.01 -9.59
CA ARG A 327 -25.81 -0.47 -8.26
C ARG A 327 -25.54 -1.98 -8.21
N SER A 328 -26.41 -2.79 -8.82
CA SER A 328 -26.28 -4.25 -8.91
C SER A 328 -25.08 -4.67 -9.77
N GLU A 329 -24.81 -3.94 -10.85
CA GLU A 329 -23.65 -4.20 -11.71
C GLU A 329 -22.33 -3.88 -10.99
N LEU A 330 -22.31 -2.81 -10.19
CA LEU A 330 -21.17 -2.51 -9.31
C LEU A 330 -20.91 -3.65 -8.32
N GLU A 331 -21.96 -4.14 -7.65
CA GLU A 331 -21.83 -5.24 -6.68
C GLU A 331 -21.27 -6.52 -7.32
N ASN A 332 -21.76 -6.88 -8.52
CA ASN A 332 -21.21 -7.98 -9.30
C ASN A 332 -19.74 -7.73 -9.66
N ALA A 333 -19.39 -6.53 -10.13
CA ALA A 333 -18.03 -6.17 -10.51
C ALA A 333 -17.03 -6.22 -9.33
N LEU A 334 -17.50 -6.01 -8.10
CA LEU A 334 -16.68 -6.05 -6.89
C LEU A 334 -16.60 -7.46 -6.27
N THR A 335 -17.50 -8.37 -6.65
CA THR A 335 -17.55 -9.74 -6.13
C THR A 335 -16.64 -10.69 -6.91
N HIS A 336 -16.47 -10.45 -8.21
CA HIS A 336 -15.52 -11.18 -9.07
C HIS A 336 -14.07 -10.67 -8.94
#